data_AF-A0A968VYZ8-F1
#
_entry.id   AF-A0A968VYZ8-F1
#
_cell.length_a   1.000
_cell.length_b   1.000
_cell.length_c   1.000
_cell.angle_alpha   90.00
_cell.angle_beta   90.00
_cell.angle_gamma   90.00
#
_symmetry.space_group_name_H-M   'P 1'
#
loop_
_entity.id
_entity.type
_entity.pdbx_description
1 polymer ?
#
loop_
_entity_poly.entity_id
_entity_poly.type
_entity_poly.pdbx_seq_one_letter_code
_entity_poly.pdbx_strand_id
1 'polypeptide(L)'
;MAKSSNRPEDAAKYKNIILSRYPNSLHAKILTDPDFVKRLEEEQKAIDRLYETTYQQYLNKNHALVLSNNRQAQAKYPEHELLPKFEYLAVLAQKPTLDDEQFRVLLKGYIEKFPNEGTSDIARRTLELMEESRPELVEKEETQIAIEIYKPALGQPHIAAFALTNLRMLTS
;
A
#
# COMPACT_ATOMS: atom_id res chain seq x y z
N MET A 1 57.60 -10.20 20.10
CA MET A 1 56.94 -8.95 19.65
C MET A 1 56.63 -9.10 18.17
N ALA A 2 55.36 -9.10 17.76
CA ALA A 2 54.97 -9.01 16.35
C ALA A 2 53.87 -7.96 16.24
N LYS A 3 54.26 -6.71 15.95
CA LYS A 3 53.35 -5.63 15.58
C LYS A 3 52.76 -6.01 14.22
N SER A 4 51.48 -6.37 14.15
CA SER A 4 50.78 -6.46 12.88
C SER A 4 50.64 -5.05 12.32
N SER A 5 51.47 -4.75 11.34
CA SER A 5 51.49 -3.50 10.59
C SER A 5 50.16 -3.30 9.87
N ASN A 6 49.23 -2.56 10.48
CA ASN A 6 48.03 -2.04 9.83
C ASN A 6 48.49 -1.02 8.78
N ARG A 7 48.65 -1.45 7.52
CA ARG A 7 49.32 -0.70 6.46
C ARG A 7 48.31 0.11 5.64
N PRO A 8 48.40 1.45 5.59
CA PRO A 8 47.49 2.31 4.81
C PRO A 8 47.52 2.00 3.29
N GLU A 9 48.62 1.42 2.80
CA GLU A 9 48.78 0.89 1.44
C GLU A 9 47.72 -0.17 1.07
N ASP A 10 47.37 -1.05 2.02
CA ASP A 10 46.39 -2.12 1.79
C ASP A 10 44.97 -1.56 1.77
N ALA A 11 44.66 -0.59 2.64
CA ALA A 11 43.37 0.09 2.69
C ALA A 11 43.05 0.85 1.38
N ALA A 12 44.06 1.51 0.78
CA ALA A 12 43.92 2.18 -0.51
C ALA A 12 43.63 1.18 -1.65
N LYS A 13 44.27 0.00 -1.62
CA LYS A 13 44.06 -1.06 -2.61
C LYS A 13 42.64 -1.64 -2.54
N TYR A 14 42.14 -1.94 -1.33
CA TYR A 14 40.77 -2.43 -1.15
C TYR A 14 39.70 -1.38 -1.48
N LYS A 15 39.96 -0.10 -1.14
CA LYS A 15 39.10 1.02 -1.59
C LYS A 15 38.96 1.05 -3.11
N ASN A 16 40.06 0.94 -3.85
CA ASN A 16 40.04 0.96 -5.32
C ASN A 16 39.32 -0.27 -5.93
N ILE A 17 39.37 -1.44 -5.28
CA ILE A 17 38.62 -2.63 -5.71
C ILE A 17 37.11 -2.41 -5.51
N ILE A 18 36.70 -1.87 -4.35
CA ILE A 18 35.27 -1.60 -4.07
C ILE A 18 34.73 -0.55 -5.05
N LEU A 19 35.48 0.53 -5.30
CA LEU A 19 35.08 1.59 -6.22
C LEU A 19 35.07 1.16 -7.69
N SER A 20 35.96 0.26 -8.10
CA SER A 20 35.99 -0.23 -9.49
C SER A 20 34.96 -1.32 -9.78
N ARG A 21 34.70 -2.22 -8.83
CA ARG A 21 33.77 -3.34 -9.03
C ARG A 21 32.34 -3.03 -8.63
N TYR A 22 32.14 -2.13 -7.67
CA TYR A 22 30.83 -1.81 -7.12
C TYR A 22 30.61 -0.29 -6.99
N PRO A 23 30.84 0.51 -8.05
CA PRO A 23 30.85 1.98 -8.00
C PRO A 23 29.55 2.59 -7.44
N ASN A 24 28.42 1.90 -7.60
CA ASN A 24 27.10 2.38 -7.15
C ASN A 24 26.62 1.75 -5.83
N SER A 25 27.42 0.85 -5.22
CA SER A 25 27.05 0.22 -3.96
C SER A 25 27.06 1.20 -2.80
N LEU A 26 26.28 0.89 -1.75
CA LEU A 26 26.26 1.67 -0.51
C LEU A 26 27.68 1.90 0.05
N HIS A 27 28.52 0.88 0.01
CA HIS A 27 29.91 0.94 0.46
C HIS A 27 30.76 1.88 -0.41
N ALA A 28 30.59 1.87 -1.73
CA ALA A 28 31.30 2.79 -2.61
C ALA A 28 30.90 4.25 -2.34
N LYS A 29 29.59 4.52 -2.14
CA LYS A 29 29.08 5.86 -1.83
C LYS A 29 29.61 6.39 -0.49
N ILE A 30 29.64 5.56 0.55
CA ILE A 30 30.24 5.89 1.86
C ILE A 30 31.74 6.20 1.73
N LEU A 31 32.46 5.50 0.84
CA LEU A 31 33.91 5.68 0.65
C LEU A 31 34.28 6.89 -0.23
N THR A 32 33.35 7.38 -1.06
CA THR A 32 33.54 8.53 -1.96
C THR A 32 32.98 9.83 -1.43
N ASP A 33 31.93 9.77 -0.61
CA ASP A 33 31.20 10.93 -0.12
C ASP A 33 31.06 10.87 1.42
N PRO A 34 31.89 11.67 2.15
CA PRO A 34 31.87 11.71 3.60
C PRO A 34 30.52 12.15 4.21
N ASP A 35 29.72 12.91 3.46
CA ASP A 35 28.43 13.44 3.92
C ASP A 35 27.25 12.54 3.52
N PHE A 36 27.49 11.46 2.77
CA PHE A 36 26.43 10.58 2.27
C PHE A 36 25.58 9.98 3.39
N VAL A 37 26.20 9.52 4.48
CA VAL A 37 25.49 9.00 5.66
C VAL A 37 24.61 10.08 6.29
N LYS A 38 25.15 11.30 6.43
CA LYS A 38 24.41 12.44 6.99
C LYS A 38 23.20 12.82 6.13
N ARG A 39 23.33 12.80 4.80
CA ARG A 39 22.19 13.05 3.89
C ARG A 39 21.12 11.97 4.00
N LEU A 40 21.51 10.70 4.11
CA LEU A 40 20.54 9.61 4.35
C LEU A 40 19.76 9.81 5.66
N GLU A 41 20.44 10.17 6.74
CA GLU A 41 19.78 10.48 8.01
C GLU A 41 18.83 11.69 7.92
N GLU A 42 19.23 12.73 7.20
CA GLU A 42 18.41 13.91 6.97
C GLU A 42 17.16 13.58 6.13
N GLU A 43 17.29 12.72 5.12
CA GLU A 43 16.18 12.23 4.31
C GLU A 43 15.20 11.39 5.13
N GLN A 44 15.70 10.50 6.00
CA GLN A 44 14.87 9.73 6.93
C GLN A 44 14.09 10.66 7.87
N LYS A 45 14.79 11.61 8.52
CA LYS A 45 14.14 12.61 9.39
C LYS A 45 13.12 13.45 8.62
N ALA A 46 13.31 13.67 7.32
CA ALA A 46 12.37 14.46 6.52
C ALA A 46 11.06 13.71 6.28
N ILE A 47 11.11 12.42 5.94
CA ILE A 47 9.88 11.63 5.75
C ILE A 47 9.16 11.36 7.07
N ASP A 48 9.89 11.12 8.17
CA ASP A 48 9.29 10.94 9.50
C ASP A 48 8.50 12.19 9.92
N ARG A 49 9.09 13.38 9.73
CA ARG A 49 8.42 14.67 10.01
C ARG A 49 7.21 14.90 9.12
N LEU A 50 7.31 14.51 7.85
CA LEU A 50 6.18 14.61 6.92
C LEU A 50 5.03 13.71 7.36
N TYR A 51 5.34 12.48 7.81
CA TYR A 51 4.33 11.54 8.28
C TYR A 51 3.65 12.04 9.54
N GLU A 52 4.43 12.49 10.54
CA GLU A 52 3.89 13.06 11.78
C GLU A 52 2.96 14.24 11.47
N THR A 53 3.39 15.17 10.62
CA THR A 53 2.56 16.30 10.20
C THR A 53 1.26 15.83 9.55
N THR A 54 1.33 14.82 8.69
CA THR A 54 0.17 14.26 7.99
C THR A 54 -0.82 13.62 8.95
N TYR A 55 -0.32 12.86 9.91
CA TYR A 55 -1.15 12.26 10.94
C TYR A 55 -1.85 13.33 11.80
N GLN A 56 -1.15 14.40 12.19
CA GLN A 56 -1.77 15.53 12.88
C GLN A 56 -2.87 16.20 12.03
N GLN A 57 -2.65 16.38 10.72
CA GLN A 57 -3.69 16.92 9.84
C GLN A 57 -4.91 15.99 9.73
N TYR A 58 -4.69 14.67 9.73
CA TYR A 58 -5.78 13.70 9.76
C TYR A 58 -6.61 13.82 11.04
N LEU A 59 -5.97 13.90 12.22
CA LEU A 59 -6.65 14.10 13.50
C LEU A 59 -7.45 15.41 13.53
N ASN A 60 -6.90 16.46 12.92
CA ASN A 60 -7.56 17.76 12.79
C ASN A 60 -8.62 17.82 11.67
N LYS A 61 -8.94 16.68 11.04
CA LYS A 61 -9.89 16.55 9.91
C LYS A 61 -9.54 17.43 8.71
N ASN A 62 -8.27 17.81 8.56
CA ASN A 62 -7.79 18.56 7.41
C ASN A 62 -7.46 17.62 6.24
N HIS A 63 -8.51 17.08 5.64
CA HIS A 63 -8.42 16.08 4.58
C HIS A 63 -7.62 16.57 3.36
N ALA A 64 -7.73 17.86 3.01
CA ALA A 64 -6.99 18.45 1.90
C ALA A 64 -5.47 18.37 2.09
N LEU A 65 -4.98 18.70 3.30
CA LEU A 65 -3.55 18.58 3.59
C LEU A 65 -3.08 17.13 3.67
N VAL A 66 -3.91 16.21 4.19
CA VAL A 66 -3.57 14.77 4.18
C VAL A 66 -3.33 14.29 2.74
N LEU A 67 -4.23 14.63 1.82
CA LEU A 67 -4.11 14.26 0.41
C LEU A 67 -2.94 14.95 -0.30
N SER A 68 -2.59 16.18 0.09
CA SER A 68 -1.41 16.88 -0.42
C SER A 68 -0.12 16.21 0.04
N ASN A 69 -0.02 15.90 1.33
CA ASN A 69 1.17 15.26 1.89
C ASN A 69 1.35 13.83 1.37
N ASN A 70 0.26 13.08 1.17
CA ASN A 70 0.32 11.78 0.51
C ASN A 70 0.91 11.89 -0.90
N ARG A 71 0.46 12.86 -1.70
CA ARG A 71 1.03 13.11 -3.05
C ARG A 71 2.52 13.45 -2.98
N GLN A 72 2.92 14.23 -1.98
CA GLN A 72 4.35 14.53 -1.76
C GLN A 72 5.14 13.28 -1.39
N ALA A 73 4.61 12.43 -0.51
CA ALA A 73 5.24 11.16 -0.12
C ALA A 73 5.36 10.21 -1.32
N GLN A 74 4.31 10.07 -2.13
CA GLN A 74 4.32 9.26 -3.36
C GLN A 74 5.40 9.75 -4.35
N ALA A 75 5.53 11.06 -4.53
CA ALA A 75 6.49 11.61 -5.49
C ALA A 75 7.95 11.50 -5.01
N LYS A 76 8.19 11.68 -3.70
CA LYS A 76 9.55 11.76 -3.14
C LYS A 76 10.05 10.43 -2.58
N TYR A 77 9.14 9.57 -2.13
CA TYR A 77 9.44 8.33 -1.38
C TYR A 77 8.60 7.14 -1.88
N PRO A 78 8.60 6.84 -3.20
CA PRO A 78 7.71 5.82 -3.79
C PRO A 78 7.95 4.39 -3.29
N GLU A 79 9.14 4.10 -2.75
CA GLU A 79 9.52 2.76 -2.26
C GLU A 79 9.73 2.72 -0.74
N HIS A 80 9.39 3.80 -0.02
CA HIS A 80 9.63 3.85 1.42
C HIS A 80 8.55 3.11 2.22
N GLU A 81 8.96 2.43 3.29
CA GLU A 81 8.08 1.69 4.22
C GLU A 81 6.96 2.52 4.89
N LEU A 82 7.00 3.85 4.81
CA LEU A 82 5.96 4.72 5.36
C LEU A 82 4.87 5.02 4.34
N LEU A 83 5.14 4.80 3.05
CA LEU A 83 4.21 5.10 1.98
C LEU A 83 2.85 4.39 2.15
N PRO A 84 2.77 3.09 2.53
CA PRO A 84 1.48 2.46 2.77
C PRO A 84 0.67 3.16 3.86
N LYS A 85 1.34 3.69 4.89
CA LYS A 85 0.66 4.44 5.97
C LYS A 85 0.13 5.80 5.49
N PHE A 86 0.89 6.50 4.65
CA PHE A 86 0.39 7.73 3.99
C PHE A 86 -0.83 7.45 3.13
N GLU A 87 -0.78 6.40 2.32
CA GLU A 87 -1.89 6.05 1.43
C GLU A 87 -3.13 5.61 2.22
N TYR A 88 -2.95 4.89 3.32
CA TYR A 88 -4.06 4.53 4.19
C TYR A 88 -4.73 5.77 4.80
N LEU A 89 -3.96 6.75 5.29
CA LEU A 89 -4.51 8.03 5.76
C LEU A 89 -5.23 8.79 4.65
N ALA A 90 -4.75 8.72 3.41
CA ALA A 90 -5.41 9.31 2.25
C ALA A 90 -6.72 8.61 1.91
N VAL A 91 -6.82 7.29 2.06
CA VAL A 91 -8.08 6.54 1.93
C VAL A 91 -9.08 7.01 2.97
N LEU A 92 -8.69 7.07 4.24
CA LEU A 92 -9.56 7.51 5.33
C LEU A 92 -9.99 8.97 5.17
N ALA A 93 -9.09 9.84 4.72
CA ALA A 93 -9.40 11.25 4.49
C ALA A 93 -10.43 11.50 3.37
N GLN A 94 -10.63 10.53 2.47
CA GLN A 94 -11.64 10.62 1.41
C GLN A 94 -13.02 10.11 1.85
N LYS A 95 -13.12 9.34 2.94
CA LYS A 95 -14.41 8.79 3.41
C LYS A 95 -15.54 9.83 3.48
N PRO A 96 -15.34 11.06 4.00
CA PRO A 96 -16.43 12.02 4.13
C PRO A 96 -17.05 12.48 2.81
N THR A 97 -16.32 12.33 1.70
CA THR A 97 -16.76 12.74 0.36
C THR A 97 -17.26 11.56 -0.49
N LEU A 98 -17.18 10.34 0.02
CA LEU A 98 -17.51 9.12 -0.69
C LEU A 98 -18.74 8.44 -0.08
N ASP A 99 -19.58 7.88 -0.94
CA ASP A 99 -20.56 6.89 -0.51
C ASP A 99 -19.88 5.58 -0.10
N ASP A 100 -20.66 4.64 0.44
CA ASP A 100 -20.11 3.41 0.99
C ASP A 100 -19.60 2.44 -0.09
N GLU A 101 -20.15 2.48 -1.31
CA GLU A 101 -19.68 1.69 -2.44
C GLU A 101 -18.33 2.21 -2.95
N GLN A 102 -18.22 3.53 -3.10
CA GLN A 102 -16.97 4.20 -3.49
C GLN A 102 -15.88 4.00 -2.44
N PHE A 103 -16.21 4.11 -1.16
CA PHE A 103 -15.24 3.88 -0.08
C PHE A 103 -14.82 2.42 -0.01
N ARG A 104 -15.74 1.49 -0.22
CA ARG A 104 -15.45 0.05 -0.33
C ARG A 104 -14.45 -0.25 -1.44
N VAL A 105 -14.67 0.31 -2.64
CA VAL A 105 -13.73 0.18 -3.77
C VAL A 105 -12.35 0.74 -3.40
N LEU A 106 -12.32 1.89 -2.71
CA LEU A 106 -11.07 2.51 -2.31
C LEU A 106 -10.29 1.67 -1.28
N LEU A 107 -10.98 1.06 -0.31
CA LEU A 107 -10.38 0.10 0.63
C LEU A 107 -9.83 -1.14 -0.07
N LYS A 108 -10.61 -1.73 -0.99
CA LYS A 108 -10.16 -2.89 -1.79
C LYS A 108 -8.90 -2.56 -2.59
N GLY A 109 -8.89 -1.43 -3.30
CA GLY A 109 -7.71 -1.00 -4.07
C GLY A 109 -6.47 -0.77 -3.20
N TYR A 110 -6.64 -0.25 -1.98
CA TYR A 110 -5.55 -0.12 -1.02
C TYR A 110 -5.02 -1.49 -0.56
N ILE A 111 -5.90 -2.43 -0.21
CA ILE A 111 -5.53 -3.80 0.22
C ILE A 111 -4.80 -4.55 -0.89
N GLU A 112 -5.26 -4.43 -2.14
CA GLU A 112 -4.62 -5.03 -3.31
C GLU A 112 -3.22 -4.47 -3.56
N LYS A 113 -3.05 -3.16 -3.37
CA LYS A 113 -1.76 -2.49 -3.55
C LYS A 113 -0.75 -2.83 -2.47
N PHE A 114 -1.19 -3.01 -1.22
CA PHE A 114 -0.32 -3.23 -0.06
C PHE A 114 -0.74 -4.46 0.77
N PRO A 115 -0.75 -5.68 0.21
CA PRO A 115 -1.42 -6.83 0.83
C PRO A 115 -0.87 -7.24 2.20
N ASN A 116 0.43 -6.99 2.44
CA ASN A 116 1.19 -7.47 3.61
C ASN A 116 1.51 -6.39 4.65
N GLU A 117 0.81 -5.24 4.58
CA GLU A 117 1.01 -4.14 5.52
C GLU A 117 0.05 -4.21 6.69
N GLY A 118 0.49 -3.80 7.89
CA GLY A 118 -0.37 -3.80 9.08
C GLY A 118 -1.60 -2.89 8.93
N THR A 119 -1.49 -1.81 8.16
CA THR A 119 -2.62 -0.96 7.78
C THR A 119 -3.63 -1.66 6.87
N SER A 120 -3.22 -2.69 6.14
CA SER A 120 -4.10 -3.51 5.30
C SER A 120 -4.91 -4.52 6.11
N ASP A 121 -4.40 -5.01 7.23
CA ASP A 121 -5.20 -5.77 8.20
C ASP A 121 -6.36 -4.93 8.75
N ILE A 122 -6.08 -3.67 9.08
CA ILE A 122 -7.11 -2.73 9.57
C ILE A 122 -8.10 -2.40 8.45
N ALA A 123 -7.61 -2.18 7.23
CA ALA A 123 -8.46 -1.92 6.07
C ALA A 123 -9.39 -3.12 5.78
N ARG A 124 -8.86 -4.36 5.82
CA ARG A 124 -9.65 -5.60 5.70
C ARG A 124 -10.73 -5.67 6.77
N ARG A 125 -10.37 -5.42 8.03
CA ARG A 125 -11.34 -5.47 9.12
C ARG A 125 -12.45 -4.41 8.97
N THR A 126 -12.09 -3.23 8.48
CA THR A 126 -13.05 -2.15 8.20
C THR A 126 -13.99 -2.53 7.05
N LEU A 127 -13.44 -3.13 6.00
CA LEU A 127 -14.19 -3.64 4.86
C LEU A 127 -15.18 -4.73 5.28
N GLU A 128 -14.73 -5.71 6.08
CA GLU A 128 -15.59 -6.77 6.63
C GLU A 128 -16.77 -6.19 7.42
N LEU A 129 -16.50 -5.27 8.35
CA LEU A 129 -17.56 -4.65 9.15
C LEU A 129 -18.57 -3.86 8.31
N MET A 130 -18.10 -3.21 7.23
CA MET A 130 -18.99 -2.54 6.29
C MET A 130 -19.88 -3.52 5.54
N GLU A 131 -19.32 -4.62 5.05
CA GLU A 131 -20.05 -5.64 4.28
C GLU A 131 -21.05 -6.41 5.16
N GLU A 132 -20.67 -6.73 6.41
CA GLU A 132 -21.58 -7.31 7.41
C GLU A 132 -22.76 -6.38 7.71
N SER A 133 -22.50 -5.07 7.80
CA SER A 133 -23.54 -4.07 8.09
C SER A 133 -24.40 -3.73 6.87
N ARG A 134 -23.93 -4.05 5.66
CA ARG A 134 -24.53 -3.69 4.37
C ARG A 134 -24.36 -4.81 3.33
N PRO A 135 -25.05 -5.94 3.50
CA PRO A 135 -24.93 -7.08 2.59
C PRO A 135 -25.31 -6.73 1.14
N GLU A 136 -26.18 -5.73 0.94
CA GLU A 136 -26.61 -5.27 -0.38
C GLU A 136 -25.45 -4.76 -1.27
N LEU A 137 -24.36 -4.27 -0.65
CA LEU A 137 -23.17 -3.84 -1.39
C LEU A 137 -22.43 -5.02 -2.04
N VAL A 138 -22.46 -6.18 -1.39
CA VAL A 138 -21.86 -7.42 -1.88
C VAL A 138 -22.77 -8.04 -2.94
N GLU A 139 -24.07 -8.16 -2.64
CA GLU A 139 -25.07 -8.71 -3.57
C GLU A 139 -25.10 -7.95 -4.90
N LYS A 140 -24.98 -6.61 -4.86
CA LYS A 140 -24.94 -5.77 -6.06
C LYS A 140 -23.72 -6.08 -6.93
N GLU A 141 -22.55 -6.25 -6.32
CA GLU A 141 -21.32 -6.60 -7.05
C GLU A 141 -21.41 -8.01 -7.62
N GLU A 142 -21.86 -8.99 -6.85
CA GLU A 142 -22.07 -10.36 -7.30
C GLU A 142 -23.05 -10.43 -8.49
N THR A 143 -24.15 -9.69 -8.41
CA THR A 143 -25.13 -9.58 -9.51
C THR A 143 -24.50 -8.98 -10.76
N GLN A 144 -23.68 -7.93 -10.59
CA GLN A 144 -23.01 -7.28 -11.72
C GLN A 144 -21.96 -8.20 -12.37
N ILE A 145 -21.20 -8.95 -11.57
CA ILE A 145 -20.27 -9.98 -12.04
C ILE A 145 -21.02 -11.09 -12.79
N ALA A 146 -22.12 -11.59 -12.23
CA ALA A 146 -22.94 -12.61 -12.88
C ALA A 146 -23.45 -12.10 -14.24
N ILE A 147 -24.02 -10.90 -14.31
CA ILE A 147 -24.47 -10.29 -15.57
C ILE A 147 -23.33 -10.23 -16.59
N GLU A 148 -22.13 -9.83 -16.18
CA GLU A 148 -20.97 -9.71 -17.06
C GLU A 148 -20.48 -11.08 -17.57
N ILE A 149 -20.46 -12.10 -16.72
CA ILE A 149 -20.14 -13.48 -17.10
C ILE A 149 -21.17 -14.04 -18.09
N TYR A 150 -22.46 -13.69 -17.93
CA TYR A 150 -23.54 -14.18 -18.79
C TYR A 150 -23.67 -13.40 -20.12
N LYS A 151 -23.26 -12.13 -20.22
CA LYS A 151 -23.23 -11.35 -21.48
C LYS A 151 -22.57 -12.05 -22.68
N PRO A 152 -21.38 -12.68 -22.58
CA PRO A 152 -20.77 -13.39 -23.70
C PRO A 152 -21.55 -14.64 -24.13
N ALA A 153 -22.47 -15.15 -23.30
CA ALA A 153 -23.28 -16.33 -23.59
C ALA A 153 -24.67 -16.01 -24.17
N LEU A 154 -25.06 -14.74 -24.32
CA LEU A 154 -26.41 -14.34 -24.77
C LEU A 154 -26.77 -14.76 -26.22
N GLY A 155 -25.83 -15.36 -26.97
CA GLY A 155 -26.05 -15.95 -28.30
C GLY A 155 -26.16 -17.48 -28.32
N GLN A 156 -25.95 -18.16 -27.19
CA GLN A 156 -26.10 -19.62 -27.07
C GLN A 156 -27.28 -19.94 -26.13
N PRO A 157 -28.24 -20.79 -26.53
CA PRO A 157 -29.39 -21.09 -25.67
C PRO A 157 -28.93 -21.89 -24.45
N HIS A 158 -28.92 -21.26 -23.28
CA HIS A 158 -28.80 -21.94 -22.00
C HIS A 158 -30.20 -22.07 -21.38
N ILE A 159 -30.66 -23.31 -21.18
CA ILE A 159 -31.87 -23.59 -20.38
C ILE A 159 -31.55 -23.14 -18.95
N ALA A 160 -32.19 -22.08 -18.49
CA ALA A 160 -32.07 -21.59 -17.13
C ALA A 160 -32.48 -22.71 -16.15
N ALA A 161 -31.51 -23.35 -15.50
CA ALA A 161 -31.76 -24.22 -14.36
C ALA A 161 -32.11 -23.31 -13.18
N PHE A 162 -33.39 -23.00 -13.02
CA PHE A 162 -33.93 -22.39 -11.81
C PHE A 162 -33.63 -23.33 -10.63
N ALA A 163 -32.71 -22.94 -9.76
CA ALA A 163 -32.54 -23.56 -8.45
C ALA A 163 -33.73 -23.17 -7.54
N LEU A 164 -34.86 -23.84 -7.72
CA LEU A 164 -35.96 -23.83 -6.74
C LEU A 164 -35.68 -24.91 -5.69
N THR A 165 -34.74 -24.64 -4.79
CA THR A 165 -34.53 -25.48 -3.61
C THR A 165 -35.37 -24.92 -2.46
N ASN A 166 -36.65 -25.31 -2.42
CA ASN A 166 -37.42 -25.68 -1.22
C ASN A 166 -38.93 -25.58 -1.46
N LEU A 167 -39.52 -26.67 -1.95
CA LEU A 167 -40.92 -26.97 -1.69
C LEU A 167 -41.02 -28.42 -1.22
N ARG A 168 -40.87 -28.63 0.09
CA ARG A 168 -41.21 -29.90 0.72
C ARG A 168 -42.73 -29.98 0.78
N MET A 169 -43.34 -30.49 -0.29
CA MET A 169 -44.72 -30.98 -0.24
C MET A 169 -44.76 -32.24 0.62
N LEU A 170 -45.59 -32.24 1.67
CA LEU A 170 -46.37 -33.42 2.03
C LEU A 170 -47.77 -32.95 2.47
N THR A 171 -48.74 -33.18 1.58
CA THR A 171 -50.16 -33.27 1.87
C THR A 171 -50.46 -34.71 2.30
N SER A 172 -51.02 -34.92 3.49
CA SER A 172 -52.30 -35.60 3.76
C SER A 172 -52.50 -35.78 5.26
#